data_AF-A0A5C7GZW6-F1
#
_entry.id   AF-A0A5C7GZW6-F1
#
_cell.length_a   1.000
_cell.length_b   1.000
_cell.length_c   1.000
_cell.angle_alpha   90.00
_cell.angle_beta   90.00
_cell.angle_gamma   90.00
#
_symmetry.space_group_name_H-M   'P 1'
#
loop_
_entity.id
_entity.type
_entity.pdbx_description
1 polymer ?
#
loop_
_entity_poly.entity_id
_entity_poly.type
_entity_poly.pdbx_seq_one_letter_code
_entity_poly.pdbx_strand_id
1 'polypeptide(L)'
;MRTSLMTLGVGTKNPSVNTTITPAIFDPDFFKKPNNRIYHIDELNDESILREWEKIRESLNTGISPRVLLSIVRVAMQIKTCDGSKNIMQLAPHQGLPDSLAATDLSESKIPMRAMRASRVRLVDEVGEKRVDLGATVEETSKCKSMAIVASYLCCAILRLLKKSPSTFLKGIPSIIDTFADFYYTVEPETIYHFSMSEQMAHVIHAAFNNSIPLQRTVVFYLANAQDVLQSTSQEYNLLKFFLAQHIELKGLHAYKLYAQAFESVKTLSNPVFMSWLTNDSSILPLKMIGHIIMNYDCETHRTNLFKYARYLEEGCFYDLHTKNCLPFVYVLSKLIITLHPNLRGTMGDPTNIEELKTLAEWEKKTGDVFVKSFLEELAKVKKMSTIAGRIHHMIQGTTPQNGVQTMQQARQQTHCTPSNRRTNRNGHRHTTTSTLHRNSTKGKVQVSTEKPSHRIAKMPRAQHQSTSIK
;
A
#
# COMPACT_ATOMS: atom_id res chain seq x y z
N MET A 1 -67.12 6.72 -17.18
CA MET A 1 -65.77 7.16 -17.59
C MET A 1 -65.00 7.61 -16.34
N ARG A 2 -64.16 6.73 -15.78
CA ARG A 2 -63.17 7.08 -14.75
C ARG A 2 -61.87 6.40 -15.15
N THR A 3 -60.90 7.19 -15.56
CA THR A 3 -59.60 6.74 -16.04
C THR A 3 -58.68 6.49 -14.86
N SER A 4 -58.16 5.28 -14.80
CA SER A 4 -57.13 4.80 -13.88
C SER A 4 -55.77 5.36 -14.29
N LEU A 5 -54.96 5.80 -13.33
CA LEU A 5 -53.53 6.07 -13.53
C LEU A 5 -52.77 5.59 -12.28
N MET A 6 -52.37 4.33 -12.35
CA MET A 6 -51.29 3.78 -11.53
C MET A 6 -49.96 4.38 -12.01
N THR A 7 -49.16 4.90 -11.07
CA THR A 7 -47.72 4.99 -11.29
C THR A 7 -47.01 4.46 -10.04
N LEU A 8 -46.36 3.30 -10.21
CA LEU A 8 -45.48 2.65 -9.26
C LEU A 8 -44.16 3.43 -9.19
N GLY A 9 -43.81 3.93 -8.02
CA GLY A 9 -42.49 4.46 -7.70
C GLY A 9 -41.96 3.79 -6.44
N VAL A 10 -41.44 2.57 -6.57
CA VAL A 10 -40.70 1.90 -5.48
C VAL A 10 -39.28 2.44 -5.48
N GLY A 11 -39.09 3.60 -4.86
CA GLY A 11 -37.77 4.07 -4.47
C GLY A 11 -37.32 3.33 -3.22
N THR A 12 -36.38 2.40 -3.33
CA THR A 12 -35.68 1.82 -2.18
C THR A 12 -34.80 2.89 -1.55
N LYS A 13 -35.37 3.70 -0.66
CA LYS A 13 -34.62 4.53 0.28
C LYS A 13 -33.87 3.58 1.22
N ASN A 14 -32.58 3.39 0.97
CA ASN A 14 -31.68 2.84 2.00
C ASN A 14 -31.73 3.80 3.20
N PRO A 15 -32.10 3.35 4.40
CA PRO A 15 -31.94 4.16 5.59
C PRO A 15 -30.44 4.33 5.85
N SER A 16 -29.91 5.49 5.50
CA SER A 16 -28.58 5.91 5.94
C SER A 16 -28.64 6.10 7.45
N VAL A 17 -28.30 5.05 8.20
CA VAL A 17 -27.99 5.19 9.62
C VAL A 17 -26.81 6.15 9.67
N ASN A 18 -27.04 7.38 10.13
CA ASN A 18 -25.96 8.33 10.41
C ASN A 18 -25.20 7.82 11.64
N THR A 19 -24.33 6.84 11.42
CA THR A 19 -23.42 6.36 12.46
C THR A 19 -22.47 7.50 12.78
N THR A 20 -22.66 8.12 13.94
CA THR A 20 -21.77 9.18 14.42
C THR A 20 -20.44 8.53 14.77
N ILE A 21 -19.40 8.79 13.97
CA ILE A 21 -18.04 8.32 14.26
C ILE A 21 -17.55 9.07 15.49
N THR A 22 -17.25 8.33 16.55
CA THR A 22 -16.68 8.89 17.79
C THR A 22 -15.16 9.03 17.64
N PRO A 23 -14.55 10.17 17.99
CA PRO A 23 -13.09 10.32 17.98
C PRO A 23 -12.41 9.26 18.87
N ALA A 24 -11.32 8.68 18.37
CA ALA A 24 -10.52 7.70 19.10
C ALA A 24 -9.03 8.04 19.04
N ILE A 25 -8.31 7.67 20.10
CA ILE A 25 -6.86 7.80 20.19
C ILE A 25 -6.24 6.51 19.64
N PHE A 26 -5.29 6.64 18.71
CA PHE A 26 -4.56 5.48 18.21
C PHE A 26 -3.73 4.84 19.33
N ASP A 27 -3.84 3.53 19.46
CA ASP A 27 -3.13 2.74 20.45
C ASP A 27 -2.13 1.79 19.76
N PRO A 28 -0.81 2.00 19.92
CA PRO A 28 0.21 1.08 19.41
C PRO A 28 0.06 -0.35 19.96
N ASP A 29 -0.52 -0.50 21.15
CA ASP A 29 -0.76 -1.76 21.84
C ASP A 29 -2.19 -2.30 21.61
N PHE A 30 -2.86 -1.82 20.55
CA PHE A 30 -4.24 -2.19 20.22
C PHE A 30 -4.49 -3.70 20.31
N PHE A 31 -3.61 -4.53 19.76
CA PHE A 31 -3.77 -5.98 19.73
C PHE A 31 -3.48 -6.67 21.07
N LYS A 32 -2.91 -6.00 22.07
CA LYS A 32 -2.74 -6.58 23.42
C LYS A 32 -4.05 -6.62 24.20
N LYS A 33 -5.10 -5.94 23.72
CA LYS A 33 -6.42 -5.89 24.38
C LYS A 33 -7.27 -7.10 24.00
N PRO A 34 -7.95 -7.77 24.95
CA PRO A 34 -8.68 -9.02 24.72
C PRO A 34 -9.86 -8.90 23.74
N ASN A 35 -10.44 -7.71 23.59
CA ASN A 35 -11.55 -7.47 22.68
C ASN A 35 -11.12 -7.24 21.21
N ASN A 36 -9.81 -7.10 20.96
CA ASN A 36 -9.26 -6.78 19.66
C ASN A 36 -8.80 -8.05 18.94
N ARG A 37 -9.77 -8.94 18.70
CA ARG A 37 -9.56 -10.26 18.10
C ARG A 37 -9.04 -10.16 16.67
N ILE A 38 -8.13 -11.06 16.33
CA ILE A 38 -7.65 -11.35 14.97
C ILE A 38 -7.63 -12.86 14.76
N TYR A 39 -7.50 -13.30 13.51
CA TYR A 39 -7.29 -14.71 13.23
C TYR A 39 -5.79 -15.01 13.26
N HIS A 40 -5.42 -16.10 13.93
CA HIS A 40 -4.10 -16.68 13.79
C HIS A 40 -4.00 -17.35 12.41
N ILE A 41 -2.91 -17.09 11.69
CA ILE A 41 -2.68 -17.63 10.35
C ILE A 41 -1.44 -18.52 10.38
N ASP A 42 -1.69 -19.82 10.41
CA ASP A 42 -0.63 -20.83 10.35
C ASP A 42 0.07 -20.83 8.98
N GLU A 43 1.33 -21.29 8.98
CA GLU A 43 2.02 -21.66 7.76
C GLU A 43 1.32 -22.83 7.08
N LEU A 44 1.09 -22.70 5.78
CA LEU A 44 0.53 -23.76 4.94
C LEU A 44 1.63 -24.27 4.00
N ASN A 45 1.75 -25.59 3.90
CA ASN A 45 2.55 -26.19 2.85
C ASN A 45 1.85 -26.05 1.47
N ASP A 46 2.61 -26.27 0.39
CA ASP A 46 2.13 -26.06 -0.97
C ASP A 46 0.86 -26.86 -1.29
N GLU A 47 0.76 -28.10 -0.83
CA GLU A 47 -0.45 -28.92 -1.00
C GLU A 47 -1.66 -28.35 -0.26
N SER A 48 -1.48 -27.84 0.95
CA SER A 48 -2.56 -27.25 1.75
C SER A 48 -3.05 -25.95 1.12
N ILE A 49 -2.12 -25.16 0.56
CA ILE A 49 -2.45 -23.96 -0.22
C ILE A 49 -3.35 -24.33 -1.40
N LEU A 50 -3.00 -25.37 -2.17
CA LEU A 50 -3.79 -25.80 -3.32
C LEU A 50 -5.15 -26.36 -2.93
N ARG A 51 -5.23 -27.15 -1.84
CA ARG A 51 -6.51 -27.66 -1.31
C ARG A 51 -7.43 -26.52 -0.89
N GLU A 52 -6.91 -25.49 -0.23
CA GLU A 52 -7.70 -24.31 0.13
C GLU A 52 -8.08 -23.48 -1.11
N TRP A 53 -7.17 -23.35 -2.07
CA TRP A 53 -7.43 -22.65 -3.32
C TRP A 53 -8.57 -23.27 -4.13
N GLU A 54 -8.62 -24.59 -4.26
CA GLU A 54 -9.73 -25.24 -4.97
C GLU A 54 -11.06 -25.06 -4.24
N LYS A 55 -11.09 -25.15 -2.91
CA LYS A 55 -12.29 -24.81 -2.12
C LYS A 55 -12.72 -23.36 -2.34
N ILE A 56 -11.77 -22.42 -2.44
CA ILE A 56 -12.04 -21.02 -2.74
C ILE A 56 -12.66 -20.93 -4.14
N ARG A 57 -12.08 -21.55 -5.17
CA ARG A 57 -12.60 -21.55 -6.54
C ARG A 57 -14.01 -22.12 -6.65
N GLU A 58 -14.28 -23.22 -5.97
CA GLU A 58 -15.62 -23.82 -5.93
C GLU A 58 -16.62 -22.89 -5.21
N SER A 59 -16.21 -22.32 -4.08
CA SER A 59 -17.03 -21.41 -3.28
C SER A 59 -17.30 -20.09 -3.99
N LEU A 60 -16.35 -19.59 -4.79
CA LEU A 60 -16.53 -18.45 -5.66
C LEU A 60 -17.78 -18.69 -6.56
N ASN A 61 -17.98 -19.89 -7.10
CA ASN A 61 -19.14 -20.17 -7.96
C ASN A 61 -20.47 -20.35 -7.21
N THR A 62 -20.43 -20.76 -5.93
CA THR A 62 -21.64 -21.15 -5.17
C THR A 62 -22.07 -20.13 -4.13
N GLY A 63 -21.18 -19.23 -3.71
CA GLY A 63 -21.42 -18.18 -2.73
C GLY A 63 -20.35 -18.12 -1.65
N ILE A 64 -20.20 -16.95 -1.04
CA ILE A 64 -19.08 -16.65 -0.13
C ILE A 64 -19.55 -16.71 1.32
N SER A 65 -18.87 -17.54 2.10
CA SER A 65 -19.03 -17.63 3.56
C SER A 65 -17.87 -16.93 4.28
N PRO A 66 -18.02 -16.58 5.57
CA PRO A 66 -16.90 -16.07 6.38
C PRO A 66 -15.68 -17.00 6.39
N ARG A 67 -15.89 -18.33 6.36
CA ARG A 67 -14.81 -19.32 6.27
C ARG A 67 -14.02 -19.20 4.97
N VAL A 68 -14.71 -19.05 3.84
CA VAL A 68 -14.05 -18.86 2.53
C VAL A 68 -13.25 -17.56 2.51
N LEU A 69 -13.79 -16.50 3.13
CA LEU A 69 -13.06 -15.24 3.30
C LEU A 69 -11.78 -15.42 4.13
N LEU A 70 -11.85 -16.17 5.23
CA LEU A 70 -10.67 -16.51 6.02
C LEU A 70 -9.70 -17.36 5.19
N SER A 71 -10.15 -18.34 4.42
CA SER A 71 -9.29 -19.12 3.52
C SER A 71 -8.57 -18.24 2.51
N ILE A 72 -9.25 -17.25 1.90
CA ILE A 72 -8.62 -16.25 1.02
C ILE A 72 -7.51 -15.51 1.77
N VAL A 73 -7.76 -15.06 2.99
CA VAL A 73 -6.74 -14.39 3.82
C VAL A 73 -5.58 -15.35 4.14
N ARG A 74 -5.87 -16.58 4.58
CA ARG A 74 -4.84 -17.59 4.93
C ARG A 74 -3.91 -17.88 3.76
N VAL A 75 -4.48 -18.12 2.57
CA VAL A 75 -3.73 -18.38 1.34
C VAL A 75 -2.96 -17.13 0.90
N ALA A 76 -3.55 -15.93 0.98
CA ALA A 76 -2.85 -14.68 0.67
C ALA A 76 -1.64 -14.43 1.58
N MET A 77 -1.69 -14.81 2.86
CA MET A 77 -0.56 -14.67 3.79
C MET A 77 0.61 -15.61 3.47
N GLN A 78 0.40 -16.63 2.62
CA GLN A 78 1.47 -17.51 2.13
C GLN A 78 2.17 -16.93 0.89
N ILE A 79 1.95 -15.65 0.56
CA ILE A 79 2.67 -15.00 -0.53
C ILE A 79 4.18 -15.11 -0.30
N LYS A 80 4.87 -15.76 -1.24
CA LYS A 80 6.30 -16.04 -1.11
C LYS A 80 7.15 -14.87 -1.59
N THR A 81 8.39 -14.83 -1.13
CA THR A 81 9.46 -14.02 -1.72
C THR A 81 9.63 -14.37 -3.20
N CYS A 82 10.25 -13.49 -3.98
CA CYS A 82 10.39 -13.68 -5.43
C CYS A 82 11.25 -14.90 -5.80
N ASP A 83 12.15 -15.33 -4.91
CA ASP A 83 12.90 -16.58 -5.01
C ASP A 83 12.10 -17.82 -4.55
N GLY A 84 10.88 -17.63 -4.04
CA GLY A 84 9.99 -18.67 -3.54
C GLY A 84 10.45 -19.35 -2.25
N SER A 85 11.35 -18.73 -1.48
CA SER A 85 11.98 -19.35 -0.30
C SER A 85 11.23 -19.14 1.01
N LYS A 86 10.60 -17.97 1.21
CA LYS A 86 9.96 -17.59 2.48
C LYS A 86 8.61 -16.91 2.28
N ASN A 87 7.72 -16.99 3.26
CA ASN A 87 6.46 -16.26 3.26
C ASN A 87 6.69 -14.81 3.73
N ILE A 88 6.37 -13.84 2.87
CA ILE A 88 6.67 -12.42 3.12
C ILE A 88 5.92 -11.90 4.36
N MET A 89 4.65 -12.27 4.51
CA MET A 89 3.79 -11.79 5.60
C MET A 89 4.13 -12.39 6.97
N GLN A 90 4.98 -13.42 7.00
CA GLN A 90 5.39 -14.13 8.21
C GLN A 90 6.89 -13.93 8.52
N LEU A 91 7.57 -13.01 7.81
CA LEU A 91 8.99 -12.69 8.06
C LEU A 91 9.23 -12.04 9.42
N ALA A 92 8.23 -11.33 9.95
CA ALA A 92 8.31 -10.72 11.27
C ALA A 92 7.82 -11.71 12.33
N PRO A 93 8.62 -12.00 13.37
CA PRO A 93 8.16 -12.84 14.46
C PRO A 93 6.95 -12.20 15.12
N HIS A 94 5.85 -12.95 15.26
CA HIS A 94 4.65 -12.52 15.98
C HIS A 94 4.92 -12.49 17.50
N GLN A 95 5.81 -11.61 17.94
CA GLN A 95 6.11 -11.48 19.36
C GLN A 95 4.91 -10.90 20.09
N GLY A 96 4.36 -11.65 21.04
CA GLY A 96 3.39 -11.14 22.00
C GLY A 96 1.93 -11.12 21.53
N LEU A 97 1.53 -11.99 20.60
CA LEU A 97 0.11 -12.34 20.48
C LEU A 97 -0.23 -13.34 21.59
N PRO A 98 -1.01 -12.97 22.63
CA PRO A 98 -1.55 -13.99 23.52
C PRO A 98 -2.43 -14.96 22.73
N ASP A 99 -2.25 -16.27 22.96
CA ASP A 99 -3.04 -17.35 22.36
C ASP A 99 -4.56 -17.13 22.50
N SER A 100 -4.98 -16.30 23.47
CA SER A 100 -6.37 -15.93 23.74
C SER A 100 -7.00 -14.93 22.75
N LEU A 101 -6.28 -14.48 21.70
CA LEU A 101 -6.80 -13.50 20.73
C LEU A 101 -7.36 -14.12 19.45
N ALA A 102 -7.21 -15.44 19.28
CA ALA A 102 -7.76 -16.13 18.12
C ALA A 102 -9.28 -15.98 18.09
N ALA A 103 -9.79 -15.29 17.07
CA ALA A 103 -11.23 -15.28 16.80
C ALA A 103 -11.69 -16.72 16.49
N THR A 104 -12.41 -17.35 17.42
CA THR A 104 -12.93 -18.73 17.29
C THR A 104 -14.28 -18.79 16.58
N ASP A 105 -15.02 -17.68 16.54
CA ASP A 105 -16.41 -17.66 16.07
C ASP A 105 -16.51 -17.22 14.61
N LEU A 106 -16.45 -18.18 13.68
CA LEU A 106 -16.94 -17.97 12.31
C LEU A 106 -18.38 -18.46 12.24
N SER A 107 -19.34 -17.51 12.23
CA SER A 107 -20.73 -17.82 11.87
C SER A 107 -20.77 -18.53 10.51
N GLU A 108 -21.45 -19.68 10.43
CA GLU A 108 -21.58 -20.46 9.19
C GLU A 108 -22.59 -19.88 8.20
N SER A 109 -23.27 -18.78 8.54
CA SER A 109 -24.26 -18.14 7.67
C SER A 109 -23.61 -17.69 6.36
N LYS A 110 -23.93 -18.39 5.26
CA LYS A 110 -23.53 -17.97 3.90
C LYS A 110 -24.24 -16.66 3.55
N ILE A 111 -23.55 -15.75 2.85
CA ILE A 111 -24.20 -14.61 2.20
C ILE A 111 -24.69 -15.13 0.84
N PRO A 112 -26.01 -15.36 0.64
CA PRO A 112 -26.50 -15.94 -0.60
C PRO A 112 -26.25 -14.99 -1.77
N MET A 113 -25.64 -15.49 -2.86
CA MET A 113 -25.67 -14.78 -4.13
C MET A 113 -27.12 -14.82 -4.64
N ARG A 114 -27.79 -13.66 -4.74
CA ARG A 114 -29.09 -13.61 -5.41
C ARG A 114 -28.91 -14.13 -6.84
N ALA A 115 -29.57 -15.25 -7.14
CA ALA A 115 -29.49 -15.92 -8.42
C ALA A 115 -30.13 -15.06 -9.52
N MET A 116 -29.33 -14.28 -10.24
CA MET A 116 -29.61 -13.92 -11.62
C MET A 116 -28.74 -14.77 -12.52
N ARG A 117 -29.36 -15.39 -13.54
CA ARG A 117 -28.77 -16.35 -14.49
C ARG A 117 -27.31 -15.99 -14.81
N ALA A 118 -26.39 -16.70 -14.19
CA ALA A 118 -24.98 -16.61 -14.51
C ALA A 118 -24.78 -17.15 -15.93
N SER A 119 -24.22 -16.32 -16.81
CA SER A 119 -23.44 -16.83 -17.94
C SER A 119 -22.41 -17.78 -17.34
N ARG A 120 -22.53 -19.08 -17.64
CA ARG A 120 -21.56 -20.10 -17.24
C ARG A 120 -20.19 -19.67 -17.77
N VAL A 121 -19.30 -19.27 -16.87
CA VAL A 121 -17.87 -19.25 -17.17
C VAL A 121 -17.48 -20.71 -17.35
N ARG A 122 -17.18 -21.12 -18.60
CA ARG A 122 -16.59 -22.43 -18.87
C ARG A 122 -15.14 -22.35 -18.41
N LEU A 123 -14.83 -23.02 -17.30
CA LEU A 123 -13.46 -23.42 -17.00
C LEU A 123 -13.25 -24.76 -17.70
N VAL A 124 -12.13 -24.87 -18.40
CA VAL A 124 -11.67 -26.13 -18.98
C VAL A 124 -11.16 -26.97 -17.81
N ASP A 125 -11.90 -28.02 -17.48
CA ASP A 125 -11.46 -29.08 -16.58
C ASP A 125 -10.43 -29.93 -17.33
N GLU A 126 -9.15 -29.64 -17.14
CA GLU A 126 -8.07 -30.60 -17.38
C GLU A 126 -7.34 -30.90 -16.07
N VAL A 127 -8.05 -31.54 -15.14
CA VAL A 127 -7.40 -32.32 -14.08
C VAL A 127 -8.12 -33.65 -14.01
N GLY A 128 -7.62 -34.62 -14.79
CA GLY A 128 -8.04 -36.00 -14.67
C GLY A 128 -7.73 -36.52 -13.27
N GLU A 129 -8.76 -36.94 -12.53
CA GLU A 129 -8.62 -37.73 -11.32
C GLU A 129 -7.92 -39.05 -11.66
N LYS A 130 -6.62 -39.13 -11.35
CA LYS A 130 -5.94 -40.41 -11.15
C LYS A 130 -5.29 -40.39 -9.78
N ARG A 131 -5.98 -40.98 -8.80
CA ARG A 131 -5.37 -41.47 -7.56
C ARG A 131 -4.47 -42.65 -7.91
N VAL A 132 -3.16 -42.42 -7.92
CA VAL A 132 -2.15 -43.47 -7.70
C VAL A 132 -1.15 -42.90 -6.71
N ASP A 133 -1.01 -43.57 -5.59
CA ASP A 133 -0.08 -43.22 -4.52
C ASP A 133 1.31 -43.84 -4.79
N LEU A 134 2.34 -43.21 -4.22
CA LEU A 134 3.78 -43.54 -4.19
C LEU A 134 4.65 -43.18 -5.41
N GLY A 135 5.16 -41.95 -5.36
CA GLY A 135 6.41 -41.54 -6.03
C GLY A 135 6.28 -40.21 -6.76
N ALA A 136 5.95 -39.12 -6.06
CA ALA A 136 5.86 -37.80 -6.67
C ALA A 136 7.16 -37.49 -7.41
N THR A 137 7.08 -37.41 -8.73
CA THR A 137 8.24 -37.10 -9.56
C THR A 137 8.70 -35.66 -9.27
N VAL A 138 9.99 -35.36 -9.47
CA VAL A 138 10.54 -34.00 -9.25
C VAL A 138 9.74 -32.95 -10.02
N GLU A 139 9.18 -33.32 -11.17
CA GLU A 139 8.33 -32.46 -12.00
C GLU A 139 6.97 -32.13 -11.35
N GLU A 140 6.30 -33.11 -10.73
CA GLU A 140 5.02 -32.89 -10.03
C GLU A 140 5.20 -31.99 -8.80
N THR A 141 6.29 -32.16 -8.05
CA THR A 141 6.59 -31.29 -6.89
C THR A 141 6.85 -29.84 -7.32
N SER A 142 7.56 -29.64 -8.44
CA SER A 142 7.81 -28.31 -9.01
C SER A 142 6.52 -27.63 -9.49
N LYS A 143 5.63 -28.39 -10.14
CA LYS A 143 4.32 -27.91 -10.58
C LYS A 143 3.43 -27.52 -9.39
N CYS A 144 3.38 -28.35 -8.36
CA CYS A 144 2.63 -28.07 -7.13
C CYS A 144 3.08 -26.75 -6.47
N LYS A 145 4.40 -26.57 -6.31
CA LYS A 145 4.98 -25.33 -5.76
C LYS A 145 4.62 -24.11 -6.61
N SER A 146 4.71 -24.23 -7.93
CA SER A 146 4.38 -23.15 -8.87
C SER A 146 2.91 -22.74 -8.76
N MET A 147 1.98 -23.70 -8.71
CA MET A 147 0.56 -23.42 -8.54
C MET A 147 0.24 -22.80 -7.17
N ALA A 148 0.93 -23.22 -6.11
CA ALA A 148 0.74 -22.65 -4.77
C ALA A 148 1.16 -21.16 -4.71
N ILE A 149 2.24 -20.81 -5.41
CA ILE A 149 2.68 -19.41 -5.57
C ILE A 149 1.58 -18.59 -6.26
N VAL A 150 0.99 -19.10 -7.35
CA VAL A 150 -0.09 -18.41 -8.06
C VAL A 150 -1.33 -18.24 -7.20
N ALA A 151 -1.76 -19.29 -6.51
CA ALA A 151 -2.91 -19.24 -5.63
C ALA A 151 -2.75 -18.16 -4.57
N SER A 152 -1.57 -18.08 -3.96
CA SER A 152 -1.21 -17.07 -2.96
C SER A 152 -1.19 -15.66 -3.56
N TYR A 153 -0.59 -15.50 -4.75
CA TYR A 153 -0.56 -14.24 -5.50
C TYR A 153 -1.96 -13.73 -5.84
N LEU A 154 -2.83 -14.60 -6.38
CA LEU A 154 -4.20 -14.26 -6.74
C LEU A 154 -5.05 -13.96 -5.50
N CYS A 155 -4.91 -14.72 -4.42
CA CYS A 155 -5.59 -14.41 -3.16
C CYS A 155 -5.14 -13.05 -2.59
N CYS A 156 -3.84 -12.72 -2.66
CA CYS A 156 -3.33 -11.41 -2.28
C CYS A 156 -3.90 -10.29 -3.16
N ALA A 157 -4.09 -10.55 -4.47
CA ALA A 157 -4.79 -9.64 -5.36
C ALA A 157 -6.24 -9.41 -4.92
N ILE A 158 -6.97 -10.47 -4.57
CA ILE A 158 -8.37 -10.40 -4.11
C ILE A 158 -8.49 -9.53 -2.85
N LEU A 159 -7.49 -9.54 -1.96
CA LEU A 159 -7.49 -8.67 -0.78
C LEU A 159 -7.55 -7.17 -1.11
N ARG A 160 -7.26 -6.74 -2.35
CA ARG A 160 -7.50 -5.35 -2.80
C ARG A 160 -8.95 -4.92 -2.62
N LEU A 161 -9.90 -5.85 -2.65
CA LEU A 161 -11.32 -5.61 -2.39
C LEU A 161 -11.64 -5.20 -0.93
N LEU A 162 -10.64 -5.19 -0.02
CA LEU A 162 -10.76 -4.51 1.28
C LEU A 162 -10.98 -3.00 1.16
N LYS A 163 -10.60 -2.40 0.03
CA LYS A 163 -10.68 -0.94 -0.17
C LYS A 163 -11.06 -0.52 -1.58
N LYS A 164 -10.61 -1.24 -2.61
CA LYS A 164 -10.94 -0.92 -4.01
C LYS A 164 -12.39 -1.31 -4.29
N SER A 165 -13.09 -0.45 -5.03
CA SER A 165 -14.41 -0.82 -5.53
C SER A 165 -14.30 -2.05 -6.46
N PRO A 166 -15.34 -2.90 -6.51
CA PRO A 166 -15.38 -4.06 -7.41
C PRO A 166 -15.03 -3.69 -8.86
N SER A 167 -15.63 -2.62 -9.38
CA SER A 167 -15.36 -2.14 -10.75
C SER A 167 -13.91 -1.73 -11.00
N THR A 168 -13.26 -1.08 -10.03
CA THR A 168 -11.84 -0.69 -10.13
C THR A 168 -10.94 -1.92 -10.06
N PHE A 169 -11.28 -2.88 -9.19
CA PHE A 169 -10.54 -4.13 -9.07
C PHE A 169 -10.57 -4.93 -10.38
N LEU A 170 -11.76 -5.14 -10.94
CA LEU A 170 -11.93 -5.90 -12.19
C LEU A 170 -11.14 -5.29 -13.37
N LYS A 171 -11.18 -3.95 -13.51
CA LYS A 171 -10.38 -3.25 -14.53
C LYS A 171 -8.87 -3.43 -14.34
N GLY A 172 -8.42 -3.74 -13.12
CA GLY A 172 -7.02 -3.97 -12.79
C GLY A 172 -6.55 -5.41 -12.97
N ILE A 173 -7.43 -6.38 -13.25
CA ILE A 173 -7.06 -7.81 -13.40
C ILE A 173 -5.99 -8.02 -14.48
N PRO A 174 -6.09 -7.45 -15.71
CA PRO A 174 -5.06 -7.64 -16.72
C PRO A 174 -3.67 -7.22 -16.22
N SER A 175 -3.58 -6.06 -15.58
CA SER A 175 -2.32 -5.60 -14.98
C SER A 175 -1.82 -6.50 -13.85
N ILE A 176 -2.71 -7.09 -13.04
CA ILE A 176 -2.32 -8.07 -12.01
C ILE A 176 -1.69 -9.31 -12.66
N ILE A 177 -2.27 -9.80 -13.75
CA ILE A 177 -1.75 -10.95 -14.50
C ILE A 177 -0.39 -10.60 -15.13
N ASP A 178 -0.31 -9.46 -15.82
CA ASP A 178 0.92 -9.02 -16.51
C ASP A 178 2.09 -8.84 -15.53
N THR A 179 1.82 -8.24 -14.36
CA THR A 179 2.87 -7.96 -13.34
C THR A 179 3.38 -9.23 -12.65
N PHE A 180 2.70 -10.39 -12.79
CA PHE A 180 3.16 -11.62 -12.14
C PHE A 180 4.53 -12.04 -12.65
N ALA A 181 4.75 -11.98 -13.97
CA ALA A 181 6.01 -12.34 -14.59
C ALA A 181 7.17 -11.44 -14.12
N ASP A 182 6.87 -10.17 -13.79
CA ASP A 182 7.87 -9.23 -13.26
C ASP A 182 8.36 -9.63 -11.86
N PHE A 183 7.51 -10.29 -11.07
CA PHE A 183 7.86 -10.75 -9.71
C PHE A 183 8.36 -12.19 -9.66
N TYR A 184 7.82 -13.08 -10.49
CA TYR A 184 8.04 -14.53 -10.44
C TYR A 184 8.50 -15.08 -11.80
N TYR A 185 9.53 -14.47 -12.38
CA TYR A 185 10.08 -14.78 -13.71
C TYR A 185 10.40 -16.27 -13.96
N THR A 186 10.59 -17.09 -12.93
CA THR A 186 10.86 -18.54 -13.06
C THR A 186 9.61 -19.42 -13.01
N VAL A 187 8.45 -18.85 -12.73
CA VAL A 187 7.20 -19.58 -12.57
C VAL A 187 6.38 -19.32 -13.82
N GLU A 188 6.11 -20.38 -14.60
CA GLU A 188 5.22 -20.33 -15.77
C GLU A 188 3.95 -21.14 -15.51
N PRO A 189 2.96 -20.60 -14.78
CA PRO A 189 1.72 -21.28 -14.53
C PRO A 189 0.64 -20.74 -15.47
N GLU A 190 0.24 -21.54 -16.44
CA GLU A 190 -0.89 -21.27 -17.34
C GLU A 190 -2.16 -20.82 -16.57
N THR A 191 -2.34 -21.34 -15.34
CA THR A 191 -3.42 -21.00 -14.43
C THR A 191 -3.62 -19.50 -14.21
N ILE A 192 -2.56 -18.69 -14.24
CA ILE A 192 -2.71 -17.25 -13.99
C ILE A 192 -3.44 -16.53 -15.12
N TYR A 193 -3.24 -16.97 -16.37
CA TYR A 193 -3.86 -16.36 -17.55
C TYR A 193 -5.35 -16.67 -17.64
N HIS A 194 -5.83 -17.69 -16.94
CA HIS A 194 -7.24 -18.06 -16.85
C HIS A 194 -7.96 -17.44 -15.65
N PHE A 195 -7.26 -16.65 -14.83
CA PHE A 195 -7.91 -15.98 -13.71
C PHE A 195 -8.94 -14.96 -14.20
N SER A 196 -10.18 -15.17 -13.78
CA SER A 196 -11.27 -14.23 -14.02
C SER A 196 -12.16 -14.16 -12.79
N MET A 197 -12.79 -13.00 -12.59
CA MET A 197 -13.73 -12.77 -11.50
C MET A 197 -14.94 -12.03 -12.05
N SER A 198 -16.14 -12.46 -11.70
CA SER A 198 -17.37 -11.75 -12.08
C SER A 198 -17.58 -10.51 -11.21
N GLU A 199 -18.30 -9.51 -11.72
CA GLU A 199 -18.65 -8.30 -10.97
C GLU A 199 -19.43 -8.64 -9.69
N GLN A 200 -20.40 -9.55 -9.78
CA GLN A 200 -21.17 -10.01 -8.63
C GLN A 200 -20.27 -10.60 -7.54
N MET A 201 -19.28 -11.41 -7.92
CA MET A 201 -18.31 -11.99 -6.99
C MET A 201 -17.54 -10.91 -6.25
N ALA A 202 -16.98 -9.97 -7.02
CA ALA A 202 -16.20 -8.87 -6.46
C ALA A 202 -17.04 -8.03 -5.49
N HIS A 203 -18.32 -7.79 -5.80
CA HIS A 203 -19.27 -7.13 -4.89
C HIS A 203 -19.51 -7.91 -3.60
N VAL A 204 -19.73 -9.22 -3.68
CA VAL A 204 -19.98 -10.07 -2.51
C VAL A 204 -18.74 -10.12 -1.61
N ILE A 205 -17.55 -10.33 -2.18
CA ILE A 205 -16.29 -10.35 -1.42
C ILE A 205 -16.03 -8.98 -0.78
N HIS A 206 -16.18 -7.89 -1.53
CA HIS A 206 -16.03 -6.53 -1.01
C HIS A 206 -17.00 -6.24 0.16
N ALA A 207 -18.28 -6.61 0.02
CA ALA A 207 -19.26 -6.46 1.09
C ALA A 207 -18.90 -7.32 2.31
N ALA A 208 -18.50 -8.58 2.10
CA ALA A 208 -18.13 -9.50 3.17
C ALA A 208 -16.91 -8.99 3.96
N PHE A 209 -15.90 -8.44 3.27
CA PHE A 209 -14.75 -7.83 3.93
C PHE A 209 -15.15 -6.62 4.77
N ASN A 210 -15.96 -5.71 4.23
CA ASN A 210 -16.42 -4.53 4.96
C ASN A 210 -17.21 -4.87 6.23
N ASN A 211 -17.91 -6.02 6.24
CA ASN A 211 -18.67 -6.49 7.40
C ASN A 211 -17.84 -7.31 8.41
N SER A 212 -16.62 -7.73 8.06
CA SER A 212 -15.76 -8.55 8.93
C SER A 212 -14.58 -7.76 9.48
N ILE A 213 -14.81 -7.05 10.58
CA ILE A 213 -13.77 -6.29 11.30
C ILE A 213 -12.57 -7.18 11.69
N PRO A 214 -12.75 -8.41 12.24
CA PRO A 214 -11.61 -9.25 12.61
C PRO A 214 -10.74 -9.64 11.42
N LEU A 215 -11.30 -9.88 10.23
CA LEU A 215 -10.50 -10.16 9.03
C LEU A 215 -9.74 -8.93 8.56
N GLN A 216 -10.37 -7.75 8.56
CA GLN A 216 -9.70 -6.49 8.23
C GLN A 216 -8.50 -6.26 9.17
N ARG A 217 -8.72 -6.43 10.48
CA ARG A 217 -7.68 -6.33 11.52
C ARG A 217 -6.56 -7.34 11.33
N THR A 218 -6.89 -8.59 10.97
CA THR A 218 -5.91 -9.63 10.67
C THR A 218 -5.01 -9.20 9.51
N VAL A 219 -5.59 -8.77 8.39
CA VAL A 219 -4.79 -8.36 7.21
C VAL A 219 -3.86 -7.19 7.54
N VAL A 220 -4.35 -6.16 8.24
CA VAL A 220 -3.50 -5.00 8.56
C VAL A 220 -2.45 -5.31 9.62
N PHE A 221 -2.70 -6.24 10.54
CA PHE A 221 -1.71 -6.70 11.51
C PHE A 221 -0.51 -7.36 10.81
N TYR A 222 -0.78 -8.38 9.99
CA TYR A 222 0.28 -9.09 9.25
C TYR A 222 1.02 -8.15 8.29
N LEU A 223 0.29 -7.27 7.58
CA LEU A 223 0.90 -6.31 6.67
C LEU A 223 1.79 -5.29 7.39
N ALA A 224 1.34 -4.71 8.50
CA ALA A 224 2.14 -3.74 9.26
C ALA A 224 3.45 -4.36 9.77
N ASN A 225 3.36 -5.56 10.36
CA ASN A 225 4.54 -6.27 10.85
C ASN A 225 5.52 -6.61 9.72
N ALA A 226 5.02 -7.05 8.57
CA ALA A 226 5.86 -7.31 7.41
C ALA A 226 6.58 -6.03 6.92
N GLN A 227 5.89 -4.88 6.90
CA GLN A 227 6.51 -3.61 6.55
C GLN A 227 7.54 -3.10 7.56
N ASP A 228 7.41 -3.46 8.84
CA ASP A 228 8.37 -3.07 9.88
C ASP A 228 9.74 -3.76 9.68
N VAL A 229 9.77 -4.95 9.08
CA VAL A 229 11.01 -5.72 8.86
C VAL A 229 11.58 -5.60 7.45
N LEU A 230 10.75 -5.28 6.45
CA LEU A 230 11.16 -5.19 5.05
C LEU A 230 11.86 -3.85 4.76
N GLN A 231 12.94 -3.92 3.98
CA GLN A 231 13.60 -2.73 3.46
C GLN A 231 12.73 -2.09 2.38
N SER A 232 12.58 -0.76 2.40
CA SER A 232 11.75 -0.02 1.44
C SER A 232 12.18 -0.16 -0.03
N THR A 233 13.42 -0.60 -0.27
CA THR A 233 14.00 -0.86 -1.59
C THR A 233 13.90 -2.33 -2.03
N SER A 234 13.41 -3.24 -1.17
CA SER A 234 13.34 -4.66 -1.49
C SER A 234 12.21 -4.99 -2.46
N GLN A 235 12.36 -6.08 -3.21
CA GLN A 235 11.34 -6.53 -4.16
C GLN A 235 10.07 -6.99 -3.43
N GLU A 236 10.22 -7.62 -2.26
CA GLU A 236 9.14 -8.06 -1.38
C GLU A 236 8.33 -6.86 -0.88
N TYR A 237 9.00 -5.78 -0.47
CA TYR A 237 8.32 -4.54 -0.07
C TYR A 237 7.50 -3.99 -1.23
N ASN A 238 8.07 -3.98 -2.45
CA ASN A 238 7.35 -3.53 -3.65
C ASN A 238 6.17 -4.44 -4.00
N LEU A 239 6.29 -5.76 -3.79
CA LEU A 239 5.20 -6.72 -3.99
C LEU A 239 4.05 -6.49 -3.00
N LEU A 240 4.35 -6.32 -1.70
CA LEU A 240 3.35 -5.98 -0.70
C LEU A 240 2.72 -4.62 -0.95
N LYS A 241 3.53 -3.65 -1.36
CA LYS A 241 3.06 -2.31 -1.72
C LYS A 241 2.14 -2.36 -2.91
N PHE A 242 2.49 -3.13 -3.95
CA PHE A 242 1.65 -3.35 -5.13
C PHE A 242 0.29 -3.90 -4.71
N PHE A 243 0.24 -4.96 -3.90
CA PHE A 243 -1.03 -5.60 -3.58
C PHE A 243 -1.87 -4.91 -2.53
N LEU A 244 -1.27 -4.41 -1.46
CA LEU A 244 -2.01 -3.99 -0.27
C LEU A 244 -1.65 -2.59 0.16
N ALA A 245 -0.39 -2.33 0.51
CA ALA A 245 -0.06 -1.14 1.28
C ALA A 245 -0.49 0.15 0.56
N GLN A 246 -0.19 0.31 -0.73
CA GLN A 246 -0.55 1.52 -1.48
C GLN A 246 -2.08 1.73 -1.60
N HIS A 247 -2.87 0.68 -1.38
CA HIS A 247 -4.32 0.70 -1.53
C HIS A 247 -5.05 0.91 -0.21
N ILE A 248 -4.53 0.37 0.90
CA ILE A 248 -5.22 0.39 2.20
C ILE A 248 -4.55 1.32 3.22
N GLU A 249 -3.28 1.68 3.05
CA GLU A 249 -2.61 2.62 3.96
C GLU A 249 -3.32 3.98 3.99
N LEU A 250 -3.33 4.60 5.17
CA LEU A 250 -3.86 5.93 5.42
C LEU A 250 -5.32 6.09 4.95
N LYS A 251 -6.14 5.03 5.07
CA LYS A 251 -7.55 5.01 4.65
C LYS A 251 -8.28 6.26 5.16
N GLY A 252 -8.64 7.16 4.25
CA GLY A 252 -9.39 8.39 4.55
C GLY A 252 -8.63 9.42 5.41
N LEU A 253 -7.31 9.29 5.51
CA LEU A 253 -6.38 10.28 6.07
C LEU A 253 -5.67 11.03 4.94
N HIS A 254 -6.43 11.47 3.92
CA HIS A 254 -5.84 12.13 2.74
C HIS A 254 -5.02 13.36 3.12
N ALA A 255 -5.42 14.11 4.15
CA ALA A 255 -4.67 15.26 4.66
C ALA A 255 -3.23 14.88 5.04
N TYR A 256 -3.03 13.76 5.75
CA TYR A 256 -1.68 13.29 6.12
C TYR A 256 -0.84 12.93 4.89
N LYS A 257 -1.42 12.16 3.96
CA LYS A 257 -0.74 11.74 2.72
C LYS A 257 -0.33 12.95 1.87
N LEU A 258 -1.24 13.89 1.68
CA LEU A 258 -0.98 15.11 0.90
C LEU A 258 0.03 16.02 1.63
N TYR A 259 -0.04 16.11 2.95
CA TYR A 259 0.94 16.85 3.73
C TYR A 259 2.35 16.28 3.51
N ALA A 260 2.53 14.96 3.66
CA ALA A 260 3.83 14.32 3.47
C ALA A 260 4.37 14.53 2.03
N GLN A 261 3.50 14.40 1.02
CA GLN A 261 3.87 14.64 -0.38
C GLN A 261 4.22 16.11 -0.65
N ALA A 262 3.46 17.06 -0.09
CA ALA A 262 3.74 18.49 -0.23
C ALA A 262 5.04 18.86 0.47
N PHE A 263 5.30 18.32 1.66
CA PHE A 263 6.54 18.54 2.40
C PHE A 263 7.76 18.00 1.64
N GLU A 264 7.68 16.79 1.10
CA GLU A 264 8.75 16.20 0.28
C GLU A 264 9.05 17.03 -0.98
N SER A 265 8.05 17.77 -1.48
CA SER A 265 8.18 18.67 -2.63
C SER A 265 8.85 20.01 -2.26
N VAL A 266 8.90 20.34 -0.98
CA VAL A 266 9.39 21.62 -0.43
C VAL A 266 10.59 21.37 0.49
N LYS A 267 11.62 20.69 -0.04
CA LYS A 267 12.85 20.31 0.69
C LYS A 267 13.65 21.48 1.29
N THR A 268 13.33 22.71 0.92
CA THR A 268 14.01 23.93 1.43
C THR A 268 13.53 24.35 2.80
N LEU A 269 12.40 23.83 3.29
CA LEU A 269 11.83 24.19 4.59
C LEU A 269 12.02 23.02 5.56
N SER A 270 12.33 23.33 6.83
CA SER A 270 12.21 22.33 7.89
C SER A 270 10.74 22.04 8.18
N ASN A 271 10.45 20.86 8.74
CA ASN A 271 9.08 20.45 9.03
C ASN A 271 8.32 21.47 9.92
N PRO A 272 8.88 21.98 11.05
CA PRO A 272 8.18 22.98 11.86
C PRO A 272 7.87 24.28 11.11
N VAL A 273 8.77 24.72 10.21
CA VAL A 273 8.56 25.93 9.40
C VAL A 273 7.49 25.69 8.33
N PHE A 274 7.50 24.52 7.70
CA PHE A 274 6.47 24.15 6.73
C PHE A 274 5.08 24.09 7.40
N MET A 275 4.97 23.52 8.60
CA MET A 275 3.72 23.50 9.36
C MET A 275 3.25 24.89 9.77
N SER A 276 4.16 25.77 10.21
CA SER A 276 3.78 27.15 10.59
C SER A 276 3.25 27.92 9.39
N TRP A 277 3.83 27.74 8.20
CA TRP A 277 3.36 28.36 6.96
C TRP A 277 2.00 27.82 6.49
N LEU A 278 1.65 26.58 6.85
CA LEU A 278 0.34 26.00 6.55
C LEU A 278 -0.74 26.41 7.56
N THR A 279 -0.39 27.14 8.63
CA THR A 279 -1.32 27.44 9.73
C THR A 279 -2.33 28.51 9.34
N ASN A 280 -3.61 28.17 9.47
CA ASN A 280 -4.77 29.05 9.39
C ASN A 280 -5.91 28.42 10.24
N ASP A 281 -7.01 29.13 10.44
CA ASP A 281 -8.10 28.67 11.33
C ASP A 281 -8.61 27.26 11.00
N SER A 282 -8.67 26.90 9.72
CA SER A 282 -9.14 25.58 9.25
C SER A 282 -8.09 24.46 9.34
N SER A 283 -6.81 24.79 9.53
CA SER A 283 -5.71 23.81 9.55
C SER A 283 -5.13 23.55 10.94
N ILE A 284 -5.52 24.31 11.98
CA ILE A 284 -4.97 24.15 13.35
C ILE A 284 -5.14 22.71 13.88
N LEU A 285 -6.35 22.16 13.86
CA LEU A 285 -6.62 20.81 14.38
C LEU A 285 -5.92 19.72 13.54
N PRO A 286 -6.04 19.72 12.19
CA PRO A 286 -5.28 18.81 11.34
C PRO A 286 -3.76 18.89 11.57
N LEU A 287 -3.19 20.09 11.64
CA LEU A 287 -1.75 20.26 11.83
C LEU A 287 -1.30 19.76 13.21
N LYS A 288 -2.06 20.02 14.28
CA LYS A 288 -1.78 19.43 15.60
C LYS A 288 -1.76 17.90 15.54
N MET A 289 -2.71 17.29 14.82
CA MET A 289 -2.76 15.84 14.67
C MET A 289 -1.60 15.30 13.81
N ILE A 290 -1.23 15.98 12.72
CA ILE A 290 -0.03 15.65 11.92
C ILE A 290 1.24 15.70 12.79
N GLY A 291 1.41 16.76 13.58
CA GLY A 291 2.52 16.90 14.51
C GLY A 291 2.56 15.76 15.52
N HIS A 292 1.40 15.38 16.09
CA HIS A 292 1.28 14.23 16.98
C HIS A 292 1.72 12.93 16.31
N ILE A 293 1.27 12.66 15.07
CA ILE A 293 1.68 11.44 14.34
C ILE A 293 3.18 11.42 14.10
N ILE A 294 3.76 12.52 13.62
CA ILE A 294 5.19 12.61 13.31
C ILE A 294 6.03 12.41 14.57
N MET A 295 5.64 13.00 15.69
CA MET A 295 6.40 12.91 16.94
C MET A 295 6.35 11.51 17.57
N ASN A 296 5.22 10.79 17.42
CA ASN A 296 4.96 9.58 18.21
C ASN A 296 5.00 8.28 17.39
N TYR A 297 4.72 8.30 16.08
CA TYR A 297 4.53 7.10 15.28
C TYR A 297 5.32 7.07 13.96
N ASP A 298 5.52 8.24 13.34
CA ASP A 298 6.30 8.39 12.09
C ASP A 298 7.69 9.00 12.36
N CYS A 299 8.29 8.65 13.51
CA CYS A 299 9.66 9.02 13.88
C CYS A 299 10.57 7.78 13.86
N GLU A 300 11.87 7.98 13.69
CA GLU A 300 12.84 6.88 13.62
C GLU A 300 12.92 6.05 14.90
N THR A 301 12.67 6.67 16.06
CA THR A 301 12.79 6.04 17.38
C THR A 301 11.63 5.12 17.75
N HIS A 302 10.43 5.37 17.21
CA HIS A 302 9.20 4.62 17.50
C HIS A 302 8.47 4.22 16.21
N ARG A 303 9.23 3.84 15.19
CA ARG A 303 8.69 3.52 13.88
C ARG A 303 7.87 2.24 13.94
N THR A 304 6.55 2.39 13.88
CA THR A 304 5.62 1.30 13.60
C THR A 304 4.84 1.64 12.34
N ASN A 305 4.65 0.69 11.44
CA ASN A 305 3.77 0.90 10.30
C ASN A 305 2.28 0.76 10.67
N LEU A 306 1.95 0.32 11.89
CA LEU A 306 0.58 0.04 12.30
C LEU A 306 -0.32 1.29 12.29
N PHE A 307 0.21 2.48 12.62
CA PHE A 307 -0.58 3.72 12.61
C PHE A 307 -1.16 4.03 11.22
N LYS A 308 -0.47 3.61 10.15
CA LYS A 308 -0.94 3.79 8.77
C LYS A 308 -2.27 3.06 8.53
N TYR A 309 -2.59 2.07 9.35
CA TYR A 309 -3.80 1.26 9.27
C TYR A 309 -4.77 1.53 10.41
N ALA A 310 -4.56 2.56 11.22
CA ALA A 310 -5.34 2.83 12.44
C ALA A 310 -6.87 2.79 12.23
N ARG A 311 -7.36 3.28 11.09
CA ARG A 311 -8.80 3.28 10.78
C ARG A 311 -9.42 1.92 10.45
N TYR A 312 -8.61 0.88 10.27
CA TYR A 312 -9.07 -0.51 10.24
C TYR A 312 -9.13 -1.13 11.63
N LEU A 313 -8.37 -0.58 12.58
CA LEU A 313 -8.40 -1.00 13.98
C LEU A 313 -9.62 -0.37 14.66
N GLU A 314 -9.75 0.95 14.50
CA GLU A 314 -10.81 1.76 15.07
C GLU A 314 -11.10 2.98 14.18
N GLU A 315 -12.34 3.07 13.69
CA GLU A 315 -12.73 4.04 12.64
C GLU A 315 -12.46 5.50 13.04
N GLY A 316 -12.59 5.81 14.33
CA GLY A 316 -12.40 7.13 14.93
C GLY A 316 -10.96 7.62 15.06
N CYS A 317 -9.96 6.76 14.79
CA CYS A 317 -8.56 7.15 14.90
C CYS A 317 -8.23 8.33 13.98
N PHE A 318 -7.46 9.29 14.52
CA PHE A 318 -7.03 10.50 13.81
C PHE A 318 -8.19 11.29 13.21
N TYR A 319 -9.27 11.43 13.98
CA TYR A 319 -10.54 12.03 13.57
C TYR A 319 -10.39 13.38 12.84
N ASP A 320 -9.54 14.27 13.33
CA ASP A 320 -9.31 15.60 12.74
C ASP A 320 -8.65 15.56 11.36
N LEU A 321 -8.04 14.43 10.98
CA LEU A 321 -7.45 14.19 9.66
C LEU A 321 -8.37 13.46 8.70
N HIS A 322 -9.58 13.08 9.15
CA HIS A 322 -10.57 12.51 8.24
C HIS A 322 -10.94 13.57 7.21
N THR A 323 -10.97 13.19 5.94
CA THR A 323 -11.21 14.14 4.83
C THR A 323 -12.46 15.00 5.01
N LYS A 324 -13.54 14.42 5.56
CA LYS A 324 -14.79 15.13 5.83
C LYS A 324 -14.67 16.21 6.91
N ASN A 325 -13.75 16.05 7.86
CA ASN A 325 -13.58 16.95 9.00
C ASN A 325 -12.55 18.05 8.72
N CYS A 326 -11.73 17.92 7.69
CA CYS A 326 -10.67 18.86 7.33
C CYS A 326 -10.65 19.21 5.84
N LEU A 327 -11.83 19.26 5.21
CA LEU A 327 -11.98 19.40 3.76
C LEU A 327 -11.29 20.65 3.18
N PRO A 328 -11.37 21.86 3.81
CA PRO A 328 -10.63 23.03 3.33
C PRO A 328 -9.12 22.83 3.35
N PHE A 329 -8.59 22.16 4.38
CA PHE A 329 -7.16 21.88 4.48
C PHE A 329 -6.69 20.85 3.44
N VAL A 330 -7.48 19.80 3.20
CA VAL A 330 -7.23 18.84 2.11
C VAL A 330 -7.18 19.57 0.77
N TYR A 331 -8.12 20.49 0.52
CA TYR A 331 -8.15 21.28 -0.72
C TYR A 331 -6.85 22.09 -0.91
N VAL A 332 -6.42 22.82 0.12
CA VAL A 332 -5.17 23.61 0.11
C VAL A 332 -3.98 22.72 -0.23
N LEU A 333 -3.83 21.56 0.41
CA LEU A 333 -2.74 20.64 0.15
C LEU A 333 -2.80 20.04 -1.27
N SER A 334 -3.98 19.66 -1.75
CA SER A 334 -4.16 19.16 -3.12
C SER A 334 -3.76 20.20 -4.17
N LYS A 335 -4.19 21.46 -3.98
CA LYS A 335 -3.83 22.58 -4.86
C LYS A 335 -2.36 22.92 -4.82
N LEU A 336 -1.75 22.87 -3.62
CA LEU A 336 -0.32 23.05 -3.45
C LEU A 336 0.46 21.99 -4.24
N ILE A 337 0.13 20.70 -4.10
CA ILE A 337 0.77 19.61 -4.84
C ILE A 337 0.62 19.79 -6.35
N ILE A 338 -0.58 20.08 -6.85
CA ILE A 338 -0.81 20.25 -8.30
C ILE A 338 -0.02 21.44 -8.86
N THR A 339 0.16 22.49 -8.07
CA THR A 339 0.94 23.64 -8.53
C THR A 339 2.44 23.34 -8.51
N LEU A 340 2.91 22.53 -7.57
CA LEU A 340 4.30 22.06 -7.51
C LEU A 340 4.60 20.97 -8.56
N HIS A 341 3.61 20.16 -8.93
CA HIS A 341 3.71 19.06 -9.89
C HIS A 341 2.60 19.13 -10.95
N PRO A 342 2.70 20.06 -11.92
CA PRO A 342 1.63 20.27 -12.91
C PRO A 342 1.33 19.02 -13.78
N ASN A 343 2.28 18.11 -13.92
CA ASN A 343 2.16 16.86 -14.67
C ASN A 343 1.16 15.87 -14.04
N LEU A 344 0.79 16.03 -12.77
CA LEU A 344 -0.24 15.20 -12.14
C LEU A 344 -1.67 15.60 -12.55
N ARG A 345 -1.85 16.80 -13.11
CA ARG A 345 -3.16 17.35 -13.42
C ARG A 345 -3.91 16.47 -14.44
N GLY A 346 -5.15 16.13 -14.13
CA GLY A 346 -6.01 15.32 -14.99
C GLY A 346 -5.64 13.83 -15.07
N THR A 347 -4.60 13.40 -14.35
CA THR A 347 -4.24 11.98 -14.25
C THR A 347 -5.10 11.28 -13.20
N MET A 348 -5.06 9.95 -13.17
CA MET A 348 -5.66 9.16 -12.08
C MET A 348 -5.04 9.45 -10.70
N GLY A 349 -3.85 10.07 -10.67
CA GLY A 349 -3.14 10.48 -9.46
C GLY A 349 -3.37 11.95 -9.07
N ASP A 350 -4.25 12.68 -9.76
CA ASP A 350 -4.54 14.08 -9.44
C ASP A 350 -5.22 14.19 -8.05
N PRO A 351 -4.58 14.84 -7.06
CA PRO A 351 -5.15 14.96 -5.71
C PRO A 351 -6.37 15.88 -5.65
N THR A 352 -6.70 16.62 -6.72
CA THR A 352 -7.93 17.42 -6.82
C THR A 352 -9.15 16.59 -7.21
N ASN A 353 -8.96 15.34 -7.66
CA ASN A 353 -10.04 14.40 -7.98
C ASN A 353 -10.64 13.70 -6.74
N ILE A 354 -10.20 14.03 -5.52
CA ILE A 354 -10.81 13.52 -4.28
C ILE A 354 -12.30 13.90 -4.29
N GLU A 355 -13.17 12.89 -4.21
CA GLU A 355 -14.60 13.05 -4.46
C GLU A 355 -15.27 14.02 -3.48
N GLU A 356 -14.85 13.99 -2.22
CA GLU A 356 -15.34 14.89 -1.18
C GLU A 356 -15.04 16.36 -1.48
N LEU A 357 -13.99 16.70 -2.24
CA LEU A 357 -13.69 18.10 -2.58
C LEU A 357 -14.77 18.74 -3.46
N LYS A 358 -15.62 17.93 -4.11
CA LYS A 358 -16.76 18.43 -4.90
C LYS A 358 -17.81 19.11 -4.01
N THR A 359 -17.91 18.74 -2.74
CA THR A 359 -18.89 19.30 -1.80
C THR A 359 -18.40 20.58 -1.11
N LEU A 360 -17.12 20.95 -1.28
CA LEU A 360 -16.55 22.15 -0.67
C LEU A 360 -17.17 23.42 -1.30
N ALA A 361 -17.52 24.41 -0.48
CA ALA A 361 -18.17 25.61 -0.96
C ALA A 361 -17.22 26.44 -1.84
N GLU A 362 -17.78 27.18 -2.81
CA GLU A 362 -16.98 27.92 -3.78
C GLU A 362 -16.13 29.04 -3.13
N TRP A 363 -16.63 29.66 -2.06
CA TRP A 363 -15.89 30.69 -1.33
C TRP A 363 -14.70 30.10 -0.53
N GLU A 364 -14.83 28.86 -0.03
CA GLU A 364 -13.73 28.15 0.63
C GLU A 364 -12.64 27.79 -0.38
N LYS A 365 -13.02 27.35 -1.58
CA LYS A 365 -12.08 27.09 -2.69
C LYS A 365 -11.31 28.36 -3.06
N LYS A 366 -12.00 29.49 -3.23
CA LYS A 366 -11.35 30.79 -3.51
C LYS A 366 -10.39 31.21 -2.40
N THR A 367 -10.77 31.03 -1.14
CA THR A 367 -9.91 31.31 0.01
C THR A 367 -8.66 30.43 -0.01
N GLY A 368 -8.84 29.13 -0.29
CA GLY A 368 -7.73 28.19 -0.44
C GLY A 368 -6.80 28.53 -1.61
N ASP A 369 -7.34 28.97 -2.74
CA ASP A 369 -6.56 29.40 -3.91
C ASP A 369 -5.70 30.63 -3.61
N VAL A 370 -6.25 31.62 -2.91
CA VAL A 370 -5.50 32.80 -2.44
C VAL A 370 -4.39 32.37 -1.49
N PHE A 371 -4.69 31.49 -0.53
CA PHE A 371 -3.71 30.97 0.41
C PHE A 371 -2.53 30.27 -0.31
N VAL A 372 -2.83 29.36 -1.25
CA VAL A 372 -1.81 28.62 -2.00
C VAL A 372 -0.94 29.55 -2.83
N LYS A 373 -1.54 30.57 -3.45
CA LYS A 373 -0.79 31.59 -4.20
C LYS A 373 0.21 32.32 -3.29
N SER A 374 -0.26 32.85 -2.16
CA SER A 374 0.61 33.53 -1.19
C SER A 374 1.72 32.62 -0.65
N PHE A 375 1.40 31.37 -0.33
CA PHE A 375 2.37 30.37 0.11
C PHE A 375 3.50 30.17 -0.92
N LEU A 376 3.15 30.04 -2.20
CA LEU A 376 4.12 29.81 -3.28
C LEU A 376 4.96 31.05 -3.58
N GLU A 377 4.39 32.26 -3.45
CA GLU A 377 5.13 33.52 -3.57
C GLU A 377 6.21 33.63 -2.48
N GLU A 378 5.87 33.31 -1.23
CA GLU A 378 6.84 33.27 -0.13
C GLU A 378 7.90 32.18 -0.33
N LEU A 379 7.49 31.00 -0.79
CA LEU A 379 8.42 29.91 -1.09
C LEU A 379 9.42 30.32 -2.19
N ALA A 380 8.97 31.05 -3.21
CA ALA A 380 9.84 31.56 -4.27
C ALA A 380 10.85 32.58 -3.73
N LYS A 381 10.48 33.42 -2.75
CA LYS A 381 11.42 34.34 -2.08
C LYS A 381 12.49 33.58 -1.31
N VAL A 382 12.11 32.57 -0.52
CA VAL A 382 13.07 31.73 0.23
C VAL A 382 14.04 31.01 -0.70
N LYS A 383 13.56 30.43 -1.82
CA LYS A 383 14.42 29.79 -2.82
C LYS A 383 15.41 30.75 -3.47
N LYS A 384 15.01 32.01 -3.71
CA LYS A 384 15.92 33.05 -4.22
C LYS A 384 16.99 33.41 -3.19
N MET A 385 16.61 33.56 -1.92
CA MET A 385 17.55 33.89 -0.84
C MET A 385 18.56 32.76 -0.57
N SER A 386 18.12 31.49 -0.57
CA SER A 386 19.03 30.36 -0.38
C SER A 386 20.03 30.23 -1.52
N THR A 387 19.61 30.52 -2.75
CA THR A 387 20.50 30.57 -3.93
C THR A 387 21.57 31.65 -3.77
N ILE A 388 21.20 32.83 -3.26
CA ILE A 388 22.15 33.92 -3.00
C ILE A 388 23.13 33.53 -1.89
N ALA A 389 22.65 32.99 -0.77
CA ALA A 389 23.50 32.54 0.33
C ALA A 389 24.49 31.45 -0.10
N GLY A 390 24.04 30.47 -0.90
CA GLY A 390 24.90 29.43 -1.46
C GLY A 390 25.99 30.01 -2.39
N ARG A 391 25.65 31.00 -3.22
CA ARG A 391 26.64 31.70 -4.07
C ARG A 391 27.67 32.45 -3.23
N ILE A 392 27.24 33.18 -2.20
CA ILE A 392 28.15 33.90 -1.30
C ILE A 392 29.09 32.91 -0.60
N HIS A 393 28.58 31.79 -0.10
CA HIS A 393 29.38 30.75 0.52
C HIS A 393 30.44 30.18 -0.44
N HIS A 394 30.07 29.87 -1.69
CA HIS A 394 31.02 29.44 -2.72
C HIS A 394 32.09 30.49 -3.04
N MET A 395 31.72 31.77 -3.13
CA MET A 395 32.68 32.86 -3.32
C MET A 395 33.65 32.98 -2.14
N ILE A 396 33.17 32.85 -0.90
CA ILE A 396 34.02 32.89 0.30
C ILE A 396 34.97 31.69 0.37
N GLN A 397 34.53 30.52 -0.07
CA GLN A 397 35.35 29.30 -0.07
C GLN A 397 36.29 29.19 -1.27
N GLY A 398 36.33 30.17 -2.17
CA GLY A 398 37.16 30.13 -3.38
C GLY A 398 36.82 28.96 -4.32
N THR A 399 35.64 28.35 -4.15
CA THR A 399 35.18 27.24 -5.01
C THR A 399 34.24 27.81 -6.05
N THR A 400 34.74 27.94 -7.28
CA THR A 400 33.91 28.38 -8.41
C THR A 400 32.74 27.39 -8.59
N PRO A 401 31.47 27.84 -8.62
CA PRO A 401 30.35 26.95 -8.88
C PRO A 401 30.53 26.33 -10.28
N GLN A 402 30.71 25.01 -10.36
CA GLN A 402 30.68 24.28 -11.63
C GLN A 402 29.25 24.24 -12.17
N ASN A 403 28.76 25.37 -12.66
CA ASN A 403 27.54 25.44 -13.43
C ASN A 403 27.85 26.19 -14.74
N GLY A 404 28.11 25.44 -15.80
CA GLY A 404 27.94 25.96 -17.17
C GLY A 404 29.17 26.05 -18.08
N VAL A 405 30.13 25.12 -18.04
CA VAL A 405 31.13 24.98 -19.14
C VAL A 405 31.09 23.56 -19.70
N GLN A 406 29.95 23.18 -20.30
CA GLN A 406 29.91 22.06 -21.26
C GLN A 406 29.18 22.39 -22.56
N THR A 407 28.53 23.56 -22.70
CA THR A 407 27.72 23.87 -23.89
C THR A 407 28.44 24.66 -24.98
N MET A 408 29.73 24.99 -24.84
CA MET A 408 30.46 25.77 -25.86
C MET A 408 31.40 24.96 -26.76
N GLN A 409 31.60 23.65 -26.50
CA GLN A 409 32.38 22.77 -27.38
C GLN A 409 31.53 21.96 -28.38
N GLN A 410 30.21 21.85 -28.19
CA GLN A 410 29.31 21.20 -29.17
C GLN A 410 28.73 22.15 -30.23
N ALA A 411 28.82 23.48 -30.05
CA ALA A 411 28.34 24.47 -31.01
C ALA A 411 29.30 24.72 -32.20
N ARG A 412 30.45 24.01 -32.29
CA ARG A 412 31.44 24.15 -33.37
C ARG A 412 31.48 23.00 -34.39
N GLN A 413 30.57 22.02 -34.31
CA GLN A 413 30.53 20.88 -35.25
C GLN A 413 29.29 20.80 -36.14
N GLN A 414 28.45 21.84 -36.22
CA GLN A 414 27.29 21.84 -37.12
C GLN A 414 27.30 23.03 -38.08
N THR A 415 28.25 23.01 -39.01
CA THR A 415 28.16 23.73 -40.27
C THR A 415 28.57 22.77 -41.39
N HIS A 416 27.60 22.07 -41.98
CA HIS A 416 27.45 21.84 -43.43
C HIS A 416 26.46 20.71 -43.75
N CYS A 417 25.78 20.88 -44.89
CA CYS A 417 25.01 19.92 -45.70
C CYS A 417 23.52 19.72 -45.37
N THR A 418 22.69 20.55 -46.01
CA THR A 418 21.48 20.09 -46.71
C THR A 418 21.88 19.17 -47.87
N PRO A 419 21.10 18.10 -48.18
CA PRO A 419 19.99 18.26 -49.12
C PRO A 419 18.75 17.37 -48.88
N SER A 420 17.60 17.91 -49.30
CA SER A 420 16.58 17.34 -50.20
C SER A 420 16.26 15.83 -50.18
N ASN A 421 14.93 15.58 -50.03
CA ASN A 421 14.08 14.64 -50.77
C ASN A 421 13.74 13.24 -50.20
N ARG A 422 12.40 13.03 -50.19
CA ARG A 422 11.62 11.84 -50.61
C ARG A 422 11.64 10.53 -49.79
N ARG A 423 10.41 10.23 -49.32
CA ARG A 423 9.61 8.99 -49.52
C ARG A 423 10.09 7.64 -48.95
N THR A 424 9.09 7.00 -48.32
CA THR A 424 8.72 5.57 -48.32
C THR A 424 9.54 4.57 -47.48
N ASN A 425 8.90 4.08 -46.42
CA ASN A 425 8.39 2.70 -46.28
C ASN A 425 9.39 1.55 -46.53
N ARG A 426 9.84 0.85 -45.47
CA ARG A 426 9.68 -0.62 -45.29
C ARG A 426 10.44 -1.18 -44.08
N ASN A 427 9.78 -2.16 -43.48
CA ASN A 427 10.25 -3.26 -42.63
C ASN A 427 11.68 -3.76 -42.86
N GLY A 428 12.31 -4.26 -41.78
CA GLY A 428 13.25 -5.38 -41.92
C GLY A 428 14.32 -5.52 -40.83
N HIS A 429 14.08 -6.44 -39.90
CA HIS A 429 15.03 -7.44 -39.38
C HIS A 429 16.26 -7.06 -38.53
N ARG A 430 16.25 -7.65 -37.32
CA ARG A 430 17.34 -8.33 -36.58
C ARG A 430 18.77 -8.13 -37.10
N HIS A 431 19.67 -7.74 -36.18
CA HIS A 431 20.80 -8.60 -35.84
C HIS A 431 21.29 -8.34 -34.39
N THR A 432 21.46 -9.45 -33.70
CA THR A 432 22.25 -9.66 -32.49
C THR A 432 23.71 -9.24 -32.69
N THR A 433 24.33 -8.63 -31.69
CA THR A 433 25.77 -8.76 -31.46
C THR A 433 26.09 -8.57 -29.97
N THR A 434 26.57 -9.67 -29.42
CA THR A 434 27.26 -9.84 -28.14
C THR A 434 28.55 -9.01 -28.15
N SER A 435 28.82 -8.25 -27.09
CA SER A 435 30.15 -7.67 -26.85
C SER A 435 30.44 -7.67 -25.35
N THR A 436 31.12 -8.74 -24.94
CA THR A 436 31.87 -8.90 -23.70
C THR A 436 33.03 -7.91 -23.68
N LEU A 437 33.17 -7.13 -22.61
CA LEU A 437 34.43 -6.42 -22.31
C LEU A 437 34.69 -6.36 -20.81
N HIS A 438 35.75 -7.06 -20.42
CA HIS A 438 36.46 -6.94 -19.15
C HIS A 438 36.97 -5.52 -18.91
N ARG A 439 36.93 -5.04 -17.66
CA ARG A 439 38.13 -4.54 -16.95
C ARG A 439 37.89 -4.23 -15.46
N ASN A 440 38.60 -4.99 -14.64
CA ASN A 440 39.51 -4.59 -13.55
C ASN A 440 39.14 -3.45 -12.58
N SER A 441 38.90 -3.88 -11.34
CA SER A 441 39.75 -3.62 -10.16
C SER A 441 40.26 -2.20 -9.91
N THR A 442 39.82 -1.61 -8.79
CA THR A 442 40.73 -0.91 -7.88
C THR A 442 40.34 -1.14 -6.43
N LYS A 443 41.30 -1.70 -5.69
CA LYS A 443 41.29 -1.94 -4.24
C LYS A 443 41.50 -0.61 -3.51
N GLY A 444 40.64 -0.29 -2.55
CA GLY A 444 40.88 0.72 -1.53
C GLY A 444 40.94 0.07 -0.16
N LYS A 445 42.16 -0.08 0.38
CA LYS A 445 42.43 -0.38 1.79
C LYS A 445 41.93 0.79 2.64
N VAL A 446 41.10 0.54 3.65
CA VAL A 446 41.01 1.41 4.82
C VAL A 446 41.26 0.57 6.05
N GLN A 447 42.13 1.15 6.87
CA GLN A 447 42.84 0.55 7.99
C GLN A 447 41.99 0.62 9.26
N VAL A 448 42.10 -0.46 10.02
CA VAL A 448 41.54 -0.73 11.34
C VAL A 448 41.92 0.37 12.34
N SER A 449 40.95 0.86 13.13
CA SER A 449 41.23 1.36 14.48
C SER A 449 40.30 0.64 15.46
N THR A 450 40.94 -0.12 16.33
CA THR A 450 40.39 -0.86 17.46
C THR A 450 40.31 0.06 18.67
N GLU A 451 39.11 0.27 19.22
CA GLU A 451 38.95 0.69 20.61
C GLU A 451 38.27 -0.42 21.41
N LYS A 452 38.95 -0.80 22.51
CA LYS A 452 38.55 -1.85 23.45
C LYS A 452 37.52 -1.32 24.46
N PRO A 453 36.70 -2.21 25.03
CA PRO A 453 35.63 -1.87 25.95
C PRO A 453 36.16 -1.66 27.38
N SER A 454 35.61 -0.66 28.08
CA SER A 454 35.83 -0.46 29.51
C SER A 454 34.84 -1.30 30.33
N HIS A 455 35.41 -2.19 31.12
CA HIS A 455 34.75 -2.98 32.15
C HIS A 455 34.04 -2.09 33.20
N ARG A 456 32.81 -2.45 33.58
CA ARG A 456 32.27 -2.09 34.90
C ARG A 456 31.78 -3.34 35.60
N ILE A 457 32.50 -3.68 36.67
CA ILE A 457 32.25 -4.77 37.60
C ILE A 457 31.20 -4.33 38.64
N ALA A 458 30.23 -5.23 38.83
CA ALA A 458 29.44 -5.57 40.02
C ALA A 458 28.98 -4.49 41.03
N LYS A 459 27.69 -4.57 41.36
CA LYS A 459 27.22 -4.72 42.75
C LYS A 459 25.82 -5.35 42.79
N MET A 460 25.77 -6.63 43.14
CA MET A 460 24.60 -7.26 43.77
C MET A 460 24.37 -6.64 45.15
N PRO A 461 23.13 -6.68 45.64
CA PRO A 461 22.94 -7.22 46.99
C PRO A 461 21.77 -8.20 47.11
N ARG A 462 22.11 -9.33 47.72
CA ARG A 462 21.40 -10.09 48.76
C ARG A 462 19.92 -10.43 48.57
N ALA A 463 19.72 -11.73 48.40
CA ALA A 463 18.57 -12.48 48.86
C ALA A 463 18.23 -12.21 50.34
N GLN A 464 16.94 -12.08 50.63
CA GLN A 464 16.37 -12.42 51.94
C GLN A 464 15.38 -13.56 51.74
N HIS A 465 15.74 -14.71 52.29
CA HIS A 465 14.80 -15.76 52.69
C HIS A 465 14.21 -15.39 54.05
N GLN A 466 12.88 -15.50 54.20
CA GLN A 466 12.14 -15.89 55.40
C GLN A 466 10.67 -16.07 54.97
N SER A 467 10.21 -17.31 54.80
CA SER A 467 9.55 -18.17 55.81
C SER A 467 8.03 -17.96 55.86
N THR A 468 7.31 -18.91 55.25
CA THR A 468 6.11 -19.60 55.78
C THR A 468 5.23 -18.87 56.80
N SER A 469 3.96 -18.66 56.45
CA SER A 469 2.86 -19.07 57.33
C SER A 469 1.61 -19.42 56.54
N ILE A 470 1.12 -20.60 56.85
CA ILE A 470 -0.18 -21.17 56.51
C ILE A 470 -1.29 -20.32 57.14
N LYS A 471 -2.34 -20.02 56.39
CA LYS A 471 -3.75 -20.24 56.72
C LYS A 471 -4.62 -20.05 55.49
#